data_AF-A0A6B3SXZ1-F1
#
_entry.id   AF-A0A6B3SXZ1-F1
#
_cell.length_a   1.000
_cell.length_b   1.000
_cell.length_c   1.000
_cell.angle_alpha   90.00
_cell.angle_beta   90.00
_cell.angle_gamma   90.00
#
_symmetry.space_group_name_H-M   'P 1'
#
loop_
_entity.id
_entity.type
_entity.pdbx_description
1 polymer ?
#
loop_
_entity_poly.entity_id
_entity_poly.type
_entity_poly.pdbx_seq_one_letter_code
_entity_poly.pdbx_strand_id
1 'polypeptide(L)'
;MTLAPLTLDDAVHTADLVMRIDRPLSCLSLDAMLPVIAEQAPNGWSALLEATCRSAMTLLSCTAAGVSVLVDEDTLVSECVVGRAVYAQGSRYLTDQTPCGYAMAENAIQLFRYPARRFAWMQRETTFVQEALVVPIHFEDAEKADMAIWAMSDDRQKQFDRQDAYVLASLGKFISLLR
;
A
#
# COMPACT_ATOMS: atom_id res chain seq x y z
N MET A 1 14.53 -12.81 -29.53
CA MET A 1 14.97 -13.14 -28.16
C MET A 1 13.73 -13.23 -27.31
N THR A 2 13.29 -14.44 -27.00
CA THR A 2 12.10 -14.69 -26.17
C THR A 2 12.51 -14.50 -24.72
N LEU A 3 12.01 -13.45 -24.06
CA LEU A 3 12.22 -13.26 -22.62
C LEU A 3 11.57 -14.45 -21.90
N ALA A 4 12.33 -15.11 -21.02
CA ALA A 4 11.78 -16.15 -20.15
C ALA A 4 10.59 -15.57 -19.34
N PRO A 5 9.55 -16.39 -19.04
CA PRO A 5 8.47 -15.93 -18.19
C PRO A 5 9.06 -15.53 -16.83
N LEU A 6 8.91 -14.25 -16.47
CA LEU A 6 9.31 -13.72 -15.17
C LEU A 6 8.50 -14.40 -14.08
N THR A 7 9.17 -14.88 -13.05
CA THR A 7 8.56 -15.55 -11.91
C THR A 7 8.09 -14.52 -10.87
N LEU A 8 7.27 -14.96 -9.92
CA LEU A 8 6.75 -14.10 -8.85
C LEU A 8 7.88 -13.47 -8.01
N ASP A 9 8.98 -14.22 -7.84
CA ASP A 9 10.20 -13.80 -7.14
C ASP A 9 10.90 -12.60 -7.80
N ASP A 10 10.70 -12.36 -9.09
CA ASP A 10 11.38 -11.27 -9.81
C ASP A 10 10.76 -9.88 -9.55
N ALA A 11 9.54 -9.84 -8.98
CA ALA A 11 8.84 -8.61 -8.64
C ALA A 11 8.79 -8.35 -7.14
N VAL A 12 8.88 -9.41 -6.30
CA VAL A 12 8.85 -9.32 -4.84
C VAL A 12 10.27 -9.07 -4.32
N HIS A 13 10.49 -7.88 -3.79
CA HIS A 13 11.78 -7.41 -3.28
C HIS A 13 11.71 -7.11 -1.78
N THR A 14 10.86 -7.80 -1.04
CA THR A 14 10.63 -7.56 0.39
C THR A 14 11.91 -7.63 1.23
N ALA A 15 12.87 -8.48 0.86
CA ALA A 15 14.18 -8.56 1.51
C ALA A 15 14.97 -7.23 1.42
N ASP A 16 14.75 -6.42 0.38
CA ASP A 16 15.44 -5.15 0.21
C ASP A 16 15.06 -4.13 1.30
N LEU A 17 13.88 -4.24 1.91
CA LEU A 17 13.47 -3.35 3.00
C LEU A 17 14.48 -3.37 4.15
N VAL A 18 15.03 -4.55 4.47
CA VAL A 18 15.97 -4.76 5.58
C VAL A 18 17.42 -4.49 5.17
N MET A 19 17.74 -4.64 3.89
CA MET A 19 19.12 -4.52 3.38
C MET A 19 19.52 -3.08 3.05
N ARG A 20 18.56 -2.16 2.88
CA ARG A 20 18.82 -0.74 2.62
C ARG A 20 19.29 -0.03 3.90
N ILE A 21 20.18 0.95 3.73
CA ILE A 21 20.64 1.79 4.86
C ILE A 21 19.42 2.55 5.39
N ASP A 22 19.08 2.33 6.66
CA ASP A 22 17.99 3.02 7.32
C ASP A 22 18.22 4.54 7.30
N ARG A 23 17.25 5.30 6.79
CA ARG A 23 17.14 6.72 7.11
C ARG A 23 16.70 6.87 8.57
N PRO A 24 17.18 7.88 9.33
CA PRO A 24 16.75 8.08 10.70
C PRO A 24 15.23 8.16 10.82
N LEU A 25 14.67 7.36 11.72
CA LEU A 25 13.28 7.45 12.18
C LEU A 25 12.98 8.88 12.64
N SER A 26 12.14 9.61 11.93
CA SER A 26 11.48 10.81 12.49
C SER A 26 10.11 10.42 13.03
N CYS A 27 10.07 9.66 14.13
CA CYS A 27 8.81 9.30 14.82
C CYS A 27 7.91 10.53 15.07
N LEU A 28 8.51 11.69 15.32
CA LEU A 28 7.85 12.98 15.46
C LEU A 28 6.89 13.32 14.30
N SER A 29 7.23 12.92 13.07
CA SER A 29 6.38 13.19 11.91
C SER A 29 5.14 12.29 11.88
N LEU A 30 5.27 11.02 12.25
CA LEU A 30 4.15 10.09 12.36
C LEU A 30 3.25 10.49 13.53
N ASP A 31 3.82 10.76 14.70
CA ASP A 31 3.08 11.14 15.91
C ASP A 31 2.29 12.45 15.69
N ALA A 32 2.81 13.38 14.89
CA ALA A 32 2.11 14.60 14.53
C ALA A 32 0.92 14.37 13.58
N MET A 33 0.92 13.30 12.76
CA MET A 33 -0.16 13.02 11.82
C MET A 33 -1.31 12.22 12.43
N LEU A 34 -1.07 11.39 13.45
CA LEU A 34 -2.12 10.57 14.06
C LEU A 34 -3.30 11.41 14.62
N PRO A 35 -3.10 12.53 15.34
CA PRO A 35 -4.19 13.39 15.78
C PRO A 35 -4.98 13.98 14.61
N VAL A 36 -4.30 14.42 13.54
CA VAL A 36 -4.94 14.98 12.34
C VAL A 36 -5.85 13.95 11.68
N ILE A 37 -5.41 12.68 11.64
CA ILE A 37 -6.23 11.57 11.12
C ILE A 37 -7.41 11.31 12.06
N ALA A 38 -7.19 11.22 13.39
CA ALA A 38 -8.25 11.01 14.37
C ALA A 38 -9.35 12.08 14.34
N GLU A 39 -8.99 13.35 14.09
CA GLU A 39 -9.95 14.45 13.96
C GLU A 39 -10.94 14.25 12.81
N GLN A 40 -10.64 13.36 11.85
CA GLN A 40 -11.57 13.02 10.77
C GLN A 40 -12.54 11.89 11.12
N ALA A 41 -12.36 11.18 12.23
CA ALA A 41 -13.26 10.08 12.61
C ALA A 41 -14.75 10.48 12.68
N PRO A 42 -15.14 11.66 13.21
CA PRO A 42 -16.55 12.11 13.21
C PRO A 42 -17.13 12.33 11.81
N ASN A 43 -16.28 12.55 10.79
CA ASN A 43 -16.70 12.76 9.40
C ASN A 43 -16.91 11.42 8.65
N GLY A 44 -16.71 10.29 9.33
CA GLY A 44 -16.97 8.95 8.81
C GLY A 44 -15.75 8.28 8.17
N TRP A 45 -15.94 7.01 7.80
CA TRP A 45 -14.87 6.11 7.34
C TRP A 45 -14.11 6.63 6.11
N SER A 46 -14.84 7.17 5.13
CA SER A 46 -14.23 7.70 3.90
C SER A 46 -13.28 8.87 4.19
N ALA A 47 -13.66 9.79 5.08
CA ALA A 47 -12.82 10.91 5.49
C ALA A 47 -11.57 10.45 6.27
N LEU A 48 -11.72 9.45 7.14
CA LEU A 48 -10.62 8.84 7.87
C LEU A 48 -9.60 8.18 6.92
N LEU A 49 -10.09 7.40 5.94
CA LEU A 49 -9.23 6.76 4.93
C LEU A 49 -8.50 7.79 4.08
N GLU A 50 -9.19 8.85 3.63
CA GLU A 50 -8.55 9.89 2.83
C GLU A 50 -7.43 10.60 3.59
N ALA A 51 -7.67 10.99 4.86
CA ALA A 51 -6.65 11.62 5.69
C ALA A 51 -5.46 10.69 5.94
N THR A 52 -5.72 9.39 6.15
CA THR A 52 -4.67 8.37 6.31
C THR A 52 -3.82 8.23 5.05
N CYS A 53 -4.45 8.13 3.87
CA CYS A 53 -3.73 7.98 2.61
C CYS A 53 -2.92 9.24 2.26
N ARG A 54 -3.46 10.44 2.53
CA ARG A 54 -2.72 11.70 2.33
C ARG A 54 -1.54 11.83 3.29
N SER A 55 -1.70 11.39 4.53
CA SER A 55 -0.61 11.33 5.51
C SER A 55 0.47 10.35 5.07
N ALA A 56 0.09 9.16 4.58
CA ALA A 56 1.02 8.18 4.01
C ALA A 56 1.82 8.78 2.84
N MET A 57 1.16 9.45 1.89
CA MET A 57 1.86 10.12 0.78
C MET A 57 2.89 11.14 1.25
N THR A 58 2.52 11.94 2.25
CA THR A 58 3.39 13.00 2.79
C THR A 58 4.60 12.40 3.51
N LEU A 59 4.36 11.47 4.44
CA LEU A 59 5.41 10.86 5.28
C LEU A 59 6.38 10.00 4.47
N LEU A 60 5.88 9.28 3.48
CA LEU A 60 6.71 8.40 2.64
C LEU A 60 7.30 9.13 1.43
N SER A 61 6.84 10.35 1.13
CA SER A 61 7.21 11.10 -0.08
C SER A 61 6.97 10.26 -1.36
N CYS A 62 5.82 9.58 -1.42
CA CYS A 62 5.43 8.77 -2.57
C CYS A 62 4.41 9.52 -3.44
N THR A 63 4.17 9.00 -4.65
CA THR A 63 3.34 9.67 -5.65
C THR A 63 1.87 9.29 -5.62
N ALA A 64 1.55 8.16 -4.99
CA ALA A 64 0.19 7.73 -4.72
C ALA A 64 0.15 6.86 -3.47
N ALA A 65 -0.99 6.88 -2.78
CA ALA A 65 -1.30 5.94 -1.71
C ALA A 65 -2.79 5.60 -1.74
N GLY A 66 -3.14 4.50 -1.12
CA GLY A 66 -4.53 4.08 -1.07
C GLY A 66 -4.75 2.91 -0.16
N VAL A 67 -6.02 2.53 -0.09
CA VAL A 67 -6.51 1.42 0.69
C VAL A 67 -7.40 0.57 -0.19
N SER A 68 -7.11 -0.72 -0.23
CA SER A 68 -7.92 -1.73 -0.90
C SER A 68 -8.63 -2.61 0.13
N VAL A 69 -9.90 -2.92 -0.10
CA VAL A 69 -10.76 -3.68 0.83
C VAL A 69 -11.27 -4.93 0.12
N LEU A 70 -11.22 -6.06 0.83
CA LEU A 70 -11.83 -7.31 0.41
C LEU A 70 -13.35 -7.20 0.57
N VAL A 71 -14.09 -7.35 -0.53
CA VAL A 71 -15.56 -7.20 -0.53
C VAL A 71 -16.30 -8.51 -0.79
N ASP A 72 -15.58 -9.53 -1.25
CA ASP A 72 -16.00 -10.91 -1.42
C ASP A 72 -14.74 -11.82 -1.37
N GLU A 73 -14.87 -13.13 -1.60
CA GLU A 73 -13.75 -14.08 -1.41
C GLU A 73 -12.53 -13.80 -2.30
N ASP A 74 -12.72 -13.23 -3.49
CA ASP A 74 -11.68 -13.09 -4.49
C ASP A 74 -11.56 -11.69 -5.10
N THR A 75 -12.32 -10.70 -4.63
CA THR A 75 -12.34 -9.33 -5.18
C THR A 75 -11.95 -8.28 -4.16
N LEU A 76 -10.97 -7.46 -4.57
CA LEU A 76 -10.59 -6.23 -3.91
C LEU A 76 -11.21 -5.02 -4.60
N VAL A 77 -11.68 -4.06 -3.81
CA VAL A 77 -12.05 -2.72 -4.25
C VAL A 77 -11.00 -1.74 -3.79
N SER A 78 -10.55 -0.84 -4.66
CA SER A 78 -9.78 0.35 -4.27
C SER A 78 -10.68 1.38 -3.60
N GLU A 79 -10.91 1.21 -2.30
CA GLU A 79 -11.85 1.99 -1.48
C GLU A 79 -11.47 3.46 -1.40
N CYS A 80 -10.18 3.75 -1.19
CA CYS A 80 -9.66 5.11 -1.14
C CYS A 80 -8.35 5.17 -1.92
N VAL A 81 -8.22 6.18 -2.80
CA VAL A 81 -6.98 6.41 -3.54
C VAL A 81 -6.69 7.90 -3.64
N VAL A 82 -5.46 8.28 -3.31
CA VAL A 82 -5.00 9.68 -3.42
C VAL A 82 -3.72 9.77 -4.25
N GLY A 83 -3.48 10.97 -4.78
CA GLY A 83 -2.33 11.24 -5.63
C GLY A 83 -2.52 10.80 -7.08
N ARG A 84 -1.44 10.38 -7.72
CA ARG A 84 -1.42 10.12 -9.18
C ARG A 84 -2.21 8.89 -9.61
N ALA A 85 -2.61 8.04 -8.67
CA ALA A 85 -3.42 6.84 -8.94
C ALA A 85 -4.92 7.05 -8.70
N VAL A 86 -5.41 8.29 -8.50
CA VAL A 86 -6.82 8.56 -8.14
C VAL A 86 -7.83 7.98 -9.14
N TYR A 87 -7.44 7.77 -10.40
CA TYR A 87 -8.28 7.12 -11.41
C TYR A 87 -8.66 5.67 -11.04
N ALA A 88 -7.91 5.02 -10.14
CA ALA A 88 -8.16 3.65 -9.69
C ALA A 88 -9.22 3.59 -8.59
N GLN A 89 -9.70 4.71 -8.05
CA GLN A 89 -10.71 4.71 -6.99
C GLN A 89 -12.00 4.01 -7.44
N GLY A 90 -12.53 3.12 -6.60
CA GLY A 90 -13.70 2.28 -6.89
C GLY A 90 -13.45 1.13 -7.87
N SER A 91 -12.24 0.99 -8.40
CA SER A 91 -11.91 -0.11 -9.31
C SER A 91 -11.89 -1.45 -8.57
N ARG A 92 -12.27 -2.52 -9.29
CA ARG A 92 -12.36 -3.89 -8.78
C ARG A 92 -11.29 -4.76 -9.42
N TYR A 93 -10.63 -5.57 -8.61
CA TYR A 93 -9.57 -6.46 -9.07
C TYR A 93 -9.67 -7.82 -8.39
N LEU A 94 -9.30 -8.87 -9.13
CA LEU A 94 -9.12 -10.19 -8.53
C LEU A 94 -7.90 -10.18 -7.59
N THR A 95 -8.07 -10.75 -6.41
CA THR A 95 -7.06 -10.81 -5.34
C THR A 95 -5.73 -11.38 -5.84
N ASP A 96 -5.77 -12.51 -6.55
CA ASP A 96 -4.61 -13.21 -7.14
C ASP A 96 -3.90 -12.43 -8.28
N GLN A 97 -4.48 -11.32 -8.72
CA GLN A 97 -3.97 -10.44 -9.77
C GLN A 97 -3.53 -9.07 -9.25
N THR A 98 -3.35 -8.89 -7.94
CA THR A 98 -2.94 -7.61 -7.35
C THR A 98 -1.78 -7.73 -6.36
N PRO A 99 -0.98 -6.66 -6.19
CA PRO A 99 -0.03 -6.56 -5.08
C PRO A 99 -0.71 -6.71 -3.72
N CYS A 100 -1.89 -6.10 -3.55
CA CYS A 100 -2.69 -6.15 -2.33
C CYS A 100 -3.08 -7.58 -1.98
N GLY A 101 -3.69 -8.32 -2.90
CA GLY A 101 -4.09 -9.70 -2.65
C GLY A 101 -2.89 -10.63 -2.40
N TYR A 102 -1.75 -10.39 -3.06
CA TYR A 102 -0.52 -11.12 -2.75
C TYR A 102 -0.04 -10.86 -1.31
N ALA A 103 0.04 -9.59 -0.89
CA ALA A 103 0.44 -9.25 0.48
C ALA A 103 -0.52 -9.79 1.55
N MET A 104 -1.82 -9.81 1.25
CA MET A 104 -2.85 -10.38 2.12
C MET A 104 -2.76 -11.91 2.20
N ALA A 105 -2.49 -12.59 1.09
CA ALA A 105 -2.30 -14.05 1.06
C ALA A 105 -1.05 -14.49 1.83
N GLU A 106 0.06 -13.76 1.67
CA GLU A 106 1.30 -14.00 2.42
C GLU A 106 1.22 -13.56 3.88
N ASN A 107 0.16 -12.80 4.23
CA ASN A 107 -0.01 -12.17 5.53
C ASN A 107 1.25 -11.43 6.02
N ALA A 108 1.88 -10.70 5.10
CA ALA A 108 3.15 -10.03 5.35
C ALA A 108 3.25 -8.73 4.56
N ILE A 109 4.06 -7.79 5.08
CA ILE A 109 4.43 -6.58 4.34
C ILE A 109 5.19 -7.00 3.08
N GLN A 110 4.80 -6.48 1.93
CA GLN A 110 5.46 -6.78 0.65
C GLN A 110 5.97 -5.51 -0.02
N LEU A 111 7.20 -5.57 -0.52
CA LEU A 111 7.76 -4.57 -1.42
C LEU A 111 7.81 -5.16 -2.83
N PHE A 112 7.26 -4.43 -3.79
CA PHE A 112 7.35 -4.79 -5.20
C PHE A 112 8.20 -3.79 -5.96
N ARG A 113 9.02 -4.27 -6.91
CA ARG A 113 9.67 -3.43 -7.92
C ARG A 113 9.08 -3.70 -9.29
N TYR A 114 8.85 -2.64 -10.06
CA TYR A 114 8.24 -2.70 -11.38
C TYR A 114 6.98 -3.60 -11.41
N PRO A 115 6.00 -3.40 -10.50
CA PRO A 115 4.89 -4.34 -10.32
C PRO A 115 4.07 -4.56 -11.61
N ALA A 116 4.07 -3.58 -12.53
CA ALA A 116 3.46 -3.73 -13.85
C ALA A 116 4.02 -4.92 -14.66
N ARG A 117 5.22 -5.42 -14.39
CA ARG A 117 5.76 -6.64 -15.03
C ARG A 117 4.98 -7.90 -14.67
N ARG A 118 4.35 -7.94 -13.48
CA ARG A 118 3.59 -9.08 -12.97
C ARG A 118 2.07 -8.85 -13.02
N PHE A 119 1.63 -7.63 -12.75
CA PHE A 119 0.22 -7.29 -12.64
C PHE A 119 -0.22 -6.52 -13.89
N ALA A 120 -0.76 -7.26 -14.86
CA ALA A 120 -1.01 -6.75 -16.21
C ALA A 120 -1.96 -5.53 -16.26
N TRP A 121 -2.88 -5.40 -15.30
CA TRP A 121 -3.77 -4.23 -15.22
C TRP A 121 -3.00 -2.93 -15.03
N MET A 122 -1.90 -2.94 -14.28
CA MET A 122 -1.06 -1.77 -14.06
C MET A 122 -0.35 -1.29 -15.34
N GLN A 123 -0.11 -2.18 -16.32
CA GLN A 123 0.41 -1.77 -17.63
C GLN A 123 -0.65 -1.00 -18.44
N ARG A 124 -1.91 -1.44 -18.36
CA ARG A 124 -3.02 -0.84 -19.13
C ARG A 124 -3.37 0.56 -18.64
N GLU A 125 -3.17 0.80 -17.35
CA GLU A 125 -3.45 2.08 -16.71
C GLU A 125 -2.30 3.11 -16.89
N THR A 126 -1.29 2.78 -17.70
CA THR A 126 -0.12 3.63 -17.99
C THR A 126 0.66 4.06 -16.75
N THR A 127 0.53 3.30 -15.66
CA THR A 127 1.14 3.61 -14.38
C THR A 127 2.57 3.10 -14.37
N PHE A 128 3.53 4.01 -14.50
CA PHE A 128 4.95 3.65 -14.40
C PHE A 128 5.39 3.54 -12.94
N VAL A 129 4.84 2.56 -12.20
CA VAL A 129 5.22 2.33 -10.80
C VAL A 129 6.62 1.72 -10.74
N GLN A 130 7.54 2.40 -10.06
CA GLN A 130 8.88 1.91 -9.75
C GLN A 130 8.85 0.94 -8.58
N GLU A 131 8.29 1.40 -7.46
CA GLU A 131 8.10 0.57 -6.27
C GLU A 131 6.68 0.72 -5.72
N ALA A 132 6.15 -0.39 -5.21
CA ALA A 132 4.90 -0.44 -4.46
C ALA A 132 5.15 -1.14 -3.12
N LEU A 133 4.88 -0.44 -2.02
CA LEU A 133 4.91 -0.98 -0.68
C LEU A 133 3.47 -1.26 -0.24
N VAL A 134 3.21 -2.47 0.25
CA VAL A 134 1.87 -2.94 0.61
C VAL A 134 1.91 -3.54 2.00
N VAL A 135 0.98 -3.13 2.85
CA VAL A 135 0.81 -3.68 4.20
C VAL A 135 -0.60 -4.26 4.34
N PRO A 136 -0.75 -5.56 4.64
CA PRO A 136 -2.04 -6.14 4.96
C PRO A 136 -2.54 -5.66 6.33
N ILE A 137 -3.85 -5.46 6.46
CA ILE A 137 -4.53 -4.99 7.66
C ILE A 137 -5.61 -6.00 8.05
N HIS A 138 -5.67 -6.31 9.34
CA HIS A 138 -6.68 -7.18 9.94
C HIS A 138 -7.61 -6.33 10.79
N PHE A 139 -8.90 -6.62 10.74
CA PHE A 139 -9.79 -6.20 11.82
C PHE A 139 -9.64 -7.13 13.02
N GLU A 140 -10.10 -6.64 14.18
CA GLU A 140 -10.09 -7.43 15.40
C GLU A 140 -10.83 -8.75 15.15
N ASP A 141 -10.22 -9.86 15.60
CA ASP A 141 -10.68 -11.24 15.43
C ASP A 141 -10.69 -11.85 14.01
N ALA A 142 -10.13 -11.17 13.00
CA ALA A 142 -10.03 -11.73 11.65
C ALA A 142 -8.82 -12.69 11.48
N GLU A 143 -9.07 -13.92 11.01
CA GLU A 143 -8.01 -14.89 10.67
C GLU A 143 -7.20 -14.52 9.42
N LYS A 144 -7.77 -13.67 8.56
CA LYS A 144 -7.16 -13.18 7.32
C LYS A 144 -7.24 -11.67 7.26
N ALA A 145 -6.31 -11.06 6.55
CA ALA A 145 -6.36 -9.62 6.28
C ALA A 145 -7.62 -9.30 5.44
N ASP A 146 -8.39 -8.32 5.87
CA ASP A 146 -9.58 -7.83 5.16
C ASP A 146 -9.27 -6.63 4.27
N MET A 147 -8.10 -6.02 4.49
CA MET A 147 -7.69 -4.79 3.83
C MET A 147 -6.20 -4.78 3.57
N ALA A 148 -5.78 -3.90 2.67
CA ALA A 148 -4.38 -3.54 2.50
C ALA A 148 -4.25 -2.03 2.32
N ILE A 149 -3.33 -1.42 3.06
CA ILE A 149 -2.87 -0.05 2.79
C ILE A 149 -1.61 -0.14 1.91
N TRP A 150 -1.49 0.77 0.95
CA TRP A 150 -0.40 0.74 -0.01
C TRP A 150 0.12 2.14 -0.33
N ALA A 151 1.39 2.20 -0.71
CA ALA A 151 2.08 3.38 -1.22
C ALA A 151 2.82 3.02 -2.51
N MET A 152 2.70 3.87 -3.53
CA MET A 152 3.35 3.70 -4.82
C MET A 152 4.19 4.92 -5.18
N SER A 153 5.36 4.67 -5.74
CA SER A 153 6.23 5.70 -6.30
C SER A 153 6.55 5.39 -7.76
N ASP A 154 6.45 6.41 -8.63
CA ASP A 154 7.04 6.37 -9.96
C ASP A 154 8.41 7.08 -10.05
N ASP A 155 8.83 7.73 -8.96
CA ASP A 155 10.15 8.33 -8.84
C ASP A 155 11.22 7.24 -8.67
N ARG A 156 12.22 7.24 -9.57
CA ARG A 156 13.37 6.33 -9.55
C ARG A 156 14.29 6.54 -8.35
N GLN A 157 14.27 7.73 -7.76
CA GLN A 157 15.08 8.05 -6.58
C GLN A 157 14.40 7.59 -5.29
N LYS A 158 13.08 7.46 -5.28
CA LYS A 158 12.35 6.95 -4.13
C LYS A 158 12.42 5.42 -4.09
N GLN A 159 13.13 4.94 -3.09
CA GLN A 159 13.23 3.53 -2.73
C GLN A 159 12.66 3.35 -1.33
N PHE A 160 11.63 2.51 -1.19
CA PHE A 160 11.01 2.23 0.10
C PHE A 160 11.95 1.42 0.99
N ASP A 161 12.06 1.78 2.25
CA ASP A 161 12.92 1.09 3.21
C ASP A 161 12.11 0.55 4.41
N ARG A 162 12.81 -0.05 5.37
CA ARG A 162 12.21 -0.53 6.62
C ARG A 162 11.43 0.56 7.35
N GLN A 163 11.88 1.82 7.24
CA GLN A 163 11.21 2.93 7.90
C GLN A 163 9.89 3.28 7.22
N ASP A 164 9.84 3.27 5.90
CA ASP A 164 8.60 3.41 5.15
C ASP A 164 7.59 2.31 5.48
N ALA A 165 8.08 1.06 5.57
CA ALA A 165 7.27 -0.10 5.98
C ALA A 165 6.69 0.10 7.39
N TYR A 166 7.50 0.56 8.35
CA TYR A 166 7.05 0.83 9.71
C TYR A 166 5.96 1.92 9.77
N VAL A 167 6.16 3.03 9.06
CA VAL A 167 5.19 4.14 9.02
C VAL A 167 3.88 3.67 8.41
N LEU A 168 3.94 3.00 7.26
CA LEU A 168 2.73 2.54 6.58
C LEU A 168 1.97 1.50 7.40
N ALA A 169 2.68 0.60 8.09
CA ALA A 169 2.07 -0.38 8.98
C ALA A 169 1.45 0.25 10.22
N SER A 170 2.07 1.31 10.76
CA SER A 170 1.54 2.05 11.90
C SER A 170 0.25 2.80 11.53
N LEU A 171 0.19 3.39 10.34
CA LEU A 171 -1.04 3.99 9.80
C LEU A 171 -2.13 2.94 9.57
N GLY A 172 -1.78 1.78 9.00
CA GLY A 172 -2.71 0.67 8.80
C GLY A 172 -3.30 0.14 10.11
N LYS A 173 -2.45 -0.04 11.13
CA LYS A 173 -2.88 -0.43 12.48
C LYS A 173 -3.74 0.64 13.15
N PHE A 174 -3.44 1.92 12.92
CA PHE A 174 -4.23 3.00 13.51
C PHE A 174 -5.67 2.99 12.99
N ILE A 175 -5.87 2.85 11.67
CA ILE A 175 -7.23 2.82 11.11
C ILE A 175 -7.98 1.53 11.43
N SER A 176 -7.30 0.41 11.66
CA SER A 176 -7.96 -0.84 12.03
C SER A 176 -8.62 -0.77 13.42
N LEU A 177 -8.11 0.10 14.30
CA LEU A 177 -8.64 0.35 15.64
C LEU A 177 -9.81 1.35 15.67
N LEU A 178 -10.13 1.96 14.52
CA LEU A 178 -11.12 3.02 14.39
C LEU A 178 -12.31 2.64 13.50
N ARG A 179 -12.38 1.38 13.05
CA ARG A 179 -13.52 0.84 12.31
C ARG A 179 -14.57 0.27 13.24
#